data_AF-A0A929YA65-F1
#
_entry.id   AF-A0A929YA65-F1
#
_cell.length_a   1.000
_cell.length_b   1.000
_cell.length_c   1.000
_cell.angle_alpha   90.00
_cell.angle_beta   90.00
_cell.angle_gamma   90.00
#
_symmetry.space_group_name_H-M   'P 1'
#
loop_
_entity.id
_entity.type
_entity.pdbx_description
1 polymer ?
#
loop_
_entity_poly.entity_id
_entity_poly.type
_entity_poly.pdbx_seq_one_letter_code
_entity_poly.pdbx_strand_id
1 'polypeptide(L)'
;MTPQHPTGEEMGIETETERRRGRRQGRTGSRRRIRGERKSPVRRTFFLVVLLLLLLAGYLIWQKKFAYSHVQADLDKYFQVEGKDDYPLILGTEQTKEHGKKYDGHYYIPLQSLHEMISKRFYYGEANQLLLFTTPTQIISSTVGGTSYTSSNGKGGDLGFPISRLEGDTLYVALDYVKLFVPCVYQVYESPNRICLTTSWEKRQVATVRKDVDLRYRGGVKAPVLTGMKKGQQVVLLDRMAHWSEVFTEDGFTGYVENHQLREIKEETPNMPEDLAKTEEYTSIRKPYKINLVWDMVTNQSANDGLSARLQKTKGLNTISPTWFSLIDNAGNIDSLASTSYVQT
;
A
#
# COMPACT_ATOMS: atom_id res chain seq x y z
N MET A 1 -22.58 -19.51 -60.20
CA MET A 1 -22.67 -20.91 -60.64
C MET A 1 -23.70 -21.62 -59.78
N THR A 2 -24.54 -22.43 -60.43
CA THR A 2 -25.63 -23.28 -59.87
C THR A 2 -26.95 -22.60 -59.46
N PRO A 3 -27.94 -22.56 -60.38
CA PRO A 3 -29.36 -22.57 -60.06
C PRO A 3 -29.90 -24.02 -60.04
N GLN A 4 -30.85 -24.32 -59.15
CA GLN A 4 -31.70 -25.51 -59.25
C GLN A 4 -33.08 -25.12 -59.77
N HIS A 5 -33.60 -26.00 -60.63
CA HIS A 5 -34.86 -25.93 -61.36
C HIS A 5 -36.11 -25.97 -60.45
N PRO A 6 -37.29 -25.57 -60.97
CA PRO A 6 -38.57 -25.53 -60.27
C PRO A 6 -39.48 -26.74 -60.61
N THR A 7 -40.53 -26.93 -59.81
CA THR A 7 -41.73 -27.75 -60.07
C THR A 7 -42.89 -26.98 -59.43
N GLY A 8 -43.93 -26.54 -60.13
CA GLY A 8 -45.02 -27.28 -60.78
C GLY A 8 -46.32 -26.67 -60.21
N GLU A 9 -47.13 -25.95 -61.01
CA GLU A 9 -48.49 -26.34 -61.47
C GLU A 9 -49.41 -26.83 -60.32
N GLU A 10 -50.62 -26.30 -60.07
CA GLU A 10 -51.81 -26.15 -60.95
C GLU A 10 -52.66 -24.92 -60.47
N MET A 11 -53.25 -24.05 -61.32
CA MET A 11 -54.57 -24.16 -62.00
C MET A 11 -55.66 -24.87 -61.18
N GLY A 12 -56.90 -24.42 -61.02
CA GLY A 12 -57.75 -23.36 -61.57
C GLY A 12 -59.08 -23.39 -60.76
N ILE A 13 -59.88 -22.31 -60.77
CA ILE A 13 -61.19 -22.26 -61.50
C ILE A 13 -62.28 -23.07 -60.74
N GLU A 14 -63.48 -22.61 -60.38
CA GLU A 14 -64.33 -21.48 -60.75
C GLU A 14 -65.44 -21.33 -59.68
N THR A 15 -66.07 -20.16 -59.72
CA THR A 15 -67.31 -19.71 -59.09
C THR A 15 -68.56 -20.53 -59.45
N GLU A 16 -69.56 -20.66 -58.55
CA GLU A 16 -70.97 -20.37 -58.92
C GLU A 16 -71.95 -20.17 -57.72
N THR A 17 -72.50 -18.94 -57.69
CA THR A 17 -73.87 -18.43 -57.46
C THR A 17 -74.99 -19.22 -56.73
N GLU A 18 -75.54 -18.52 -55.73
CA GLU A 18 -76.97 -18.20 -55.45
C GLU A 18 -78.06 -19.23 -55.01
N ARG A 19 -78.67 -18.83 -53.86
CA ARG A 19 -80.10 -18.76 -53.49
C ARG A 19 -80.94 -20.04 -53.36
N ARG A 20 -81.54 -20.19 -52.15
CA ARG A 20 -83.02 -20.15 -51.97
C ARG A 20 -83.46 -20.00 -50.52
N ARG A 21 -84.59 -19.30 -50.36
CA ARG A 21 -85.30 -18.95 -49.11
C ARG A 21 -86.07 -20.13 -48.52
N GLY A 22 -86.20 -20.15 -47.18
CA GLY A 22 -87.16 -20.94 -46.42
C GLY A 22 -87.60 -20.19 -45.15
N ARG A 23 -88.85 -20.37 -44.71
CA ARG A 23 -89.69 -19.40 -43.99
C ARG A 23 -90.21 -20.00 -42.66
N ARG A 24 -90.27 -19.21 -41.57
CA ARG A 24 -91.09 -19.36 -40.31
C ARG A 24 -90.79 -20.62 -39.46
N GLN A 25 -90.98 -20.74 -38.14
CA GLN A 25 -91.66 -20.04 -37.04
C GLN A 25 -90.97 -20.55 -35.74
N GLY A 26 -90.57 -19.72 -34.78
CA GLY A 26 -91.37 -19.46 -33.58
C GLY A 26 -91.37 -20.59 -32.54
N ARG A 27 -90.45 -20.55 -31.55
CA ARG A 27 -90.72 -21.10 -30.22
C ARG A 27 -89.83 -20.44 -29.15
N THR A 28 -90.49 -19.69 -28.28
CA THR A 28 -89.97 -18.96 -27.13
C THR A 28 -89.44 -19.92 -26.06
N GLY A 29 -88.13 -19.84 -25.78
CA GLY A 29 -87.49 -20.46 -24.62
C GLY A 29 -86.85 -19.38 -23.75
N SER A 30 -87.45 -19.10 -22.59
CA SER A 30 -86.94 -18.21 -21.56
C SER A 30 -85.57 -18.71 -21.04
N ARG A 31 -84.48 -18.15 -21.56
CA ARG A 31 -83.16 -18.23 -20.91
C ARG A 31 -83.05 -17.12 -19.86
N ARG A 32 -83.15 -17.50 -18.58
CA ARG A 32 -82.66 -16.68 -17.45
C ARG A 32 -81.19 -16.33 -17.71
N ARG A 33 -80.92 -15.10 -18.13
CA ARG A 33 -79.58 -14.52 -18.11
C ARG A 33 -79.24 -14.21 -16.65
N ILE A 34 -78.31 -14.96 -16.08
CA ILE A 34 -77.59 -14.55 -14.88
C ILE A 34 -76.85 -13.27 -15.25
N ARG A 35 -77.35 -12.14 -14.74
CA ARG A 35 -76.77 -10.81 -14.93
C ARG A 35 -75.51 -10.76 -14.07
N GLY A 36 -74.37 -11.14 -14.65
CA GLY A 36 -73.07 -10.92 -14.01
C GLY A 36 -72.92 -9.44 -13.70
N GLU A 37 -72.75 -9.12 -12.42
CA GLU A 37 -72.45 -7.76 -11.96
C GLU A 37 -71.23 -7.24 -12.74
N ARG A 38 -71.43 -6.22 -13.57
CA ARG A 38 -70.33 -5.44 -14.13
C ARG A 38 -69.68 -4.68 -12.97
N LYS A 39 -68.69 -5.29 -12.32
CA LYS A 39 -67.83 -4.62 -11.32
C LYS A 39 -67.31 -3.33 -11.97
N SER A 40 -67.71 -2.19 -11.42
CA SER A 40 -67.45 -0.84 -11.94
C SER A 40 -65.96 -0.65 -12.28
N PRO A 41 -65.60 -0.05 -13.44
CA PRO A 41 -64.21 0.18 -13.83
C PRO A 41 -63.40 0.93 -12.75
N VAL A 42 -64.07 1.82 -11.99
CA VAL A 42 -63.48 2.59 -10.89
C VAL A 42 -62.85 1.72 -9.78
N ARG A 43 -63.47 0.59 -9.42
CA ARG A 43 -62.90 -0.32 -8.39
C ARG A 43 -61.62 -0.98 -8.89
N ARG A 44 -61.57 -1.40 -10.15
CA ARG A 44 -60.37 -2.01 -10.75
C ARG A 44 -59.23 -0.99 -10.86
N THR A 45 -59.53 0.24 -11.26
CA THR A 45 -58.55 1.33 -11.31
C THR A 45 -58.03 1.67 -9.92
N PHE A 46 -58.89 1.73 -8.90
CA PHE A 46 -58.48 1.96 -7.51
C PHE A 46 -57.52 0.87 -6.99
N PHE A 47 -57.85 -0.41 -7.21
CA PHE A 47 -56.95 -1.52 -6.83
C PHE A 47 -55.60 -1.47 -7.57
N LEU A 48 -55.59 -1.10 -8.85
CA LEU A 48 -54.35 -0.92 -9.62
C LEU A 48 -53.49 0.22 -9.08
N VAL A 49 -54.09 1.35 -8.71
CA VAL A 49 -53.36 2.49 -8.12
C VAL A 49 -52.77 2.11 -6.75
N VAL A 50 -53.53 1.42 -5.90
CA VAL A 50 -53.03 0.93 -4.60
C VAL A 50 -51.89 -0.07 -4.78
N LEU A 51 -51.98 -1.00 -5.75
CA LEU A 51 -50.91 -1.94 -6.05
C LEU A 51 -49.64 -1.23 -6.55
N LEU A 52 -49.77 -0.22 -7.42
CA LEU A 52 -48.66 0.61 -7.88
C LEU A 52 -48.00 1.35 -6.72
N LEU A 53 -48.77 1.90 -5.79
CA LEU A 53 -48.24 2.55 -4.59
C LEU A 53 -47.51 1.58 -3.67
N LEU A 54 -48.00 0.34 -3.52
CA LEU A 54 -47.31 -0.71 -2.75
C LEU A 54 -46.02 -1.16 -3.42
N LEU A 55 -46.00 -1.32 -4.75
CA LEU A 55 -44.79 -1.62 -5.51
C LEU A 55 -43.77 -0.48 -5.41
N LEU A 56 -44.23 0.77 -5.49
CA LEU A 56 -43.37 1.94 -5.33
C LEU A 56 -42.82 2.04 -3.91
N ALA A 57 -43.66 1.83 -2.89
CA ALA A 57 -43.22 1.81 -1.49
C ALA A 57 -42.21 0.67 -1.24
N GLY A 58 -42.48 -0.51 -1.78
CA GLY A 58 -41.55 -1.66 -1.74
C GLY A 58 -40.22 -1.34 -2.43
N TYR A 59 -40.26 -0.72 -3.60
CA TYR A 59 -39.08 -0.26 -4.34
C TYR A 59 -38.28 0.79 -3.56
N LEU A 60 -38.93 1.77 -2.95
CA LEU A 60 -38.28 2.80 -2.14
C LEU A 60 -37.64 2.22 -0.88
N ILE A 61 -38.29 1.27 -0.21
CA ILE A 61 -37.72 0.54 0.93
C ILE A 61 -36.50 -0.28 0.47
N TRP A 62 -36.61 -0.94 -0.68
CA TRP A 62 -35.51 -1.72 -1.25
C TRP A 62 -34.31 -0.84 -1.60
N GLN A 63 -34.54 0.29 -2.28
CA GLN A 63 -33.51 1.30 -2.57
C GLN A 63 -32.84 1.80 -1.29
N LYS A 64 -33.63 2.12 -0.26
CA LYS A 64 -33.11 2.63 1.01
C LYS A 64 -32.28 1.59 1.76
N LYS A 65 -32.66 0.31 1.73
CA LYS A 65 -32.01 -0.74 2.53
C LYS A 65 -30.94 -1.57 1.80
N PHE A 66 -31.11 -1.82 0.51
CA PHE A 66 -30.32 -2.83 -0.23
C PHE A 66 -29.56 -2.28 -1.44
N ALA A 67 -29.97 -1.14 -2.02
CA ALA A 67 -29.22 -0.57 -3.13
C ALA A 67 -27.85 -0.04 -2.69
N TYR A 68 -26.88 -0.06 -3.59
CA TYR A 68 -25.56 0.49 -3.33
C TYR A 68 -25.59 2.01 -3.19
N SER A 69 -24.81 2.53 -2.24
CA SER A 69 -24.50 3.96 -2.19
C SER A 69 -23.40 4.27 -3.19
N HIS A 70 -23.55 5.38 -3.90
CA HIS A 70 -22.55 5.97 -4.80
C HIS A 70 -21.94 7.25 -4.23
N VAL A 71 -22.16 7.52 -2.95
CA VAL A 71 -21.53 8.64 -2.24
C VAL A 71 -20.03 8.39 -2.18
N GLN A 72 -19.24 9.29 -2.74
CA GLN A 72 -17.79 9.25 -2.66
C GLN A 72 -17.33 9.65 -1.26
N ALA A 73 -16.30 8.96 -0.77
CA ALA A 73 -15.59 9.34 0.44
C ALA A 73 -14.80 10.63 0.20
N ASP A 74 -14.55 11.37 1.28
CA ASP A 74 -13.58 12.44 1.27
C ASP A 74 -12.18 11.81 1.30
N LEU A 75 -11.50 11.81 0.15
CA LEU A 75 -10.23 11.10 -0.03
C LEU A 75 -9.06 11.84 0.64
N ASP A 76 -9.08 13.18 0.65
CA ASP A 76 -8.08 13.97 1.37
C ASP A 76 -8.16 13.66 2.85
N LYS A 77 -9.38 13.62 3.42
CA LYS A 77 -9.58 13.21 4.81
C LYS A 77 -9.20 11.76 5.07
N TYR A 78 -9.44 10.85 4.13
CA TYR A 78 -9.10 9.43 4.27
C TYR A 78 -7.59 9.22 4.37
N PHE A 79 -6.80 9.85 3.49
CA PHE A 79 -5.34 9.79 3.55
C PHE A 79 -4.72 10.78 4.54
N GLN A 80 -5.52 11.70 5.09
CA GLN A 80 -5.11 12.76 6.00
C GLN A 80 -4.26 13.85 5.32
N VAL A 81 -4.45 14.13 4.03
CA VAL A 81 -3.69 15.17 3.31
C VAL A 81 -3.91 16.55 3.94
N GLU A 82 -2.82 17.20 4.35
CA GLU A 82 -2.86 18.49 5.06
C GLU A 82 -2.61 19.71 4.14
N GLY A 83 -2.20 19.48 2.90
CA GLY A 83 -1.91 20.57 1.95
C GLY A 83 -1.40 20.10 0.59
N LYS A 84 -1.17 21.06 -0.30
CA LYS A 84 -0.77 20.82 -1.69
C LYS A 84 0.54 20.03 -1.82
N ASP A 85 1.53 20.37 -1.00
CA ASP A 85 2.87 19.76 -1.04
C ASP A 85 3.04 18.71 0.06
N ASP A 86 1.94 18.34 0.73
CA ASP A 86 1.88 17.30 1.74
C ASP A 86 1.56 15.94 1.13
N TYR A 87 2.32 14.92 1.54
CA TYR A 87 2.22 13.57 1.00
C TYR A 87 2.23 12.54 2.14
N PRO A 88 1.06 12.11 2.63
CA PRO A 88 0.94 10.98 3.56
C PRO A 88 1.71 9.75 3.07
N LEU A 89 2.39 9.07 3.99
CA LEU A 89 3.23 7.91 3.72
C LEU A 89 2.49 6.62 4.05
N ILE A 90 2.58 5.65 3.14
CA ILE A 90 2.01 4.31 3.29
C ILE A 90 3.16 3.33 3.24
N LEU A 91 3.30 2.46 4.25
CA LEU A 91 4.40 1.48 4.32
C LEU A 91 3.87 0.08 4.04
N GLY A 92 4.21 -0.47 2.87
CA GLY A 92 3.65 -1.73 2.40
C GLY A 92 2.14 -1.63 2.29
N THR A 93 1.42 -2.27 3.22
CA THR A 93 -0.06 -2.24 3.31
C THR A 93 -0.58 -1.41 4.48
N GLU A 94 0.31 -0.75 5.24
CA GLU A 94 -0.03 0.01 6.44
C GLU A 94 -0.19 1.51 6.13
N GLN A 95 -1.36 2.06 6.51
CA GLN A 95 -1.58 3.51 6.53
C GLN A 95 -0.87 4.09 7.75
N THR A 96 0.11 4.97 7.53
CA THR A 96 0.87 5.57 8.64
C THR A 96 0.32 6.95 8.99
N LYS A 97 0.89 7.56 10.05
CA LYS A 97 0.66 8.96 10.41
C LYS A 97 1.79 9.87 9.93
N GLU A 98 2.73 9.32 9.19
CA GLU A 98 3.93 10.01 8.75
C GLU A 98 3.69 10.69 7.40
N HIS A 99 4.29 11.85 7.21
CA HIS A 99 4.08 12.69 6.04
C HIS A 99 5.42 13.04 5.39
N GLY A 100 5.51 12.80 4.10
CA GLY A 100 6.52 13.37 3.23
C GLY A 100 6.11 14.74 2.71
N LYS A 101 7.06 15.44 2.10
CA LYS A 101 6.85 16.72 1.45
C LYS A 101 7.39 16.73 0.03
N LYS A 102 6.76 17.50 -0.85
CA LYS A 102 7.27 17.76 -2.19
C LYS A 102 7.94 19.13 -2.23
N TYR A 103 9.23 19.17 -2.52
CA TYR A 103 9.99 20.41 -2.70
C TYR A 103 10.68 20.39 -4.06
N ASP A 104 10.47 21.44 -4.85
CA ASP A 104 11.08 21.61 -6.17
C ASP A 104 10.93 20.39 -7.10
N GLY A 105 9.79 19.70 -7.01
CA GLY A 105 9.50 18.51 -7.82
C GLY A 105 10.05 17.18 -7.27
N HIS A 106 10.79 17.20 -6.17
CA HIS A 106 11.34 16.01 -5.51
C HIS A 106 10.61 15.70 -4.20
N TYR A 107 10.59 14.41 -3.83
CA TYR A 107 9.86 13.92 -2.66
C TYR A 107 10.82 13.65 -1.51
N TYR A 108 10.52 14.23 -0.36
CA TYR A 108 11.34 14.16 0.82
C TYR A 108 10.58 13.53 1.98
N ILE A 109 11.30 12.82 2.82
CA ILE A 109 10.81 12.21 4.05
C ILE A 109 11.53 12.86 5.25
N PRO A 110 10.82 13.19 6.35
CA PRO A 110 11.48 13.61 7.58
C PRO A 110 12.48 12.55 8.05
N LEU A 111 13.63 12.96 8.57
CA LEU A 111 14.67 12.04 9.05
C LEU A 111 14.13 11.06 10.11
N GLN A 112 13.23 11.52 10.98
CA GLN A 112 12.59 10.68 11.98
C GLN A 112 11.74 9.57 11.33
N SER A 113 10.84 9.94 10.42
CA SER A 113 10.02 8.96 9.69
C SER A 113 10.89 8.01 8.85
N LEU A 114 12.00 8.51 8.28
CA LEU A 114 12.99 7.68 7.59
C LEU A 114 13.58 6.60 8.52
N HIS A 115 13.89 6.93 9.77
CA HIS A 115 14.40 5.99 10.76
C HIS A 115 13.37 4.95 11.17
N GLU A 116 12.12 5.36 11.31
CA GLU A 116 11.02 4.50 11.72
C GLU A 116 10.60 3.52 10.62
N MET A 117 10.58 3.99 9.37
CA MET A 117 9.95 3.27 8.25
C MET A 117 10.95 2.56 7.32
N ILE A 118 12.18 3.08 7.17
CA ILE A 118 13.11 2.64 6.11
C ILE A 118 14.47 2.24 6.68
N SER A 119 15.19 3.15 7.34
CA SER A 119 16.52 2.84 7.88
C SER A 119 17.03 3.83 8.92
N LYS A 120 17.57 3.31 10.02
CA LYS A 120 18.23 4.08 11.10
C LYS A 120 19.67 4.48 10.80
N ARG A 121 20.17 4.22 9.59
CA ARG A 121 21.59 4.40 9.21
C ARG A 121 21.91 5.78 8.66
N PHE A 122 20.94 6.69 8.64
CA PHE A 122 21.13 8.09 8.27
C PHE A 122 21.33 8.94 9.52
N TYR A 123 22.34 9.79 9.57
CA TYR A 123 22.67 10.60 10.73
C TYR A 123 22.79 12.07 10.34
N TYR A 124 22.21 12.96 11.16
CA TYR A 124 22.36 14.39 10.98
C TYR A 124 23.42 14.94 11.93
N GLY A 125 24.55 15.38 11.37
CA GLY A 125 25.58 16.10 12.09
C GLY A 125 25.28 17.59 12.10
N GLU A 126 24.46 18.04 13.05
CA GLU A 126 23.98 19.43 13.16
C GLU A 126 25.12 20.46 13.21
N ALA A 127 26.18 20.20 13.99
CA ALA A 127 27.32 21.10 14.13
C ALA A 127 28.02 21.41 12.80
N ASN A 128 28.03 20.45 11.87
CA ASN A 128 28.73 20.56 10.59
C ASN A 128 27.76 20.64 9.40
N GLN A 129 26.44 20.64 9.66
CA GLN A 129 25.39 20.59 8.64
C GLN A 129 25.59 19.47 7.61
N LEU A 130 25.89 18.26 8.09
CA LEU A 130 26.10 17.08 7.26
C LEU A 130 24.99 16.05 7.46
N LEU A 131 24.46 15.52 6.35
CA LEU A 131 23.77 14.23 6.35
C LEU A 131 24.80 13.14 6.08
N LEU A 132 24.85 12.15 6.96
CA LEU A 132 25.75 11.00 6.88
C LEU A 132 24.96 9.72 6.66
N PHE A 133 25.50 8.80 5.88
CA PHE A 133 25.05 7.42 5.78
C PHE A 133 26.25 6.48 5.90
N THR A 134 26.13 5.44 6.73
CA THR A 134 27.25 4.53 7.00
C THR A 134 26.98 3.14 6.45
N THR A 135 27.94 2.61 5.71
CA THR A 135 28.04 1.20 5.30
C THR A 135 29.01 0.44 6.22
N PRO A 136 29.18 -0.88 6.10
CA PRO A 136 30.21 -1.60 6.85
C PRO A 136 31.65 -1.10 6.58
N THR A 137 31.88 -0.40 5.45
CA THR A 137 33.23 -0.04 5.00
C THR A 137 33.42 1.45 4.71
N GLN A 138 32.35 2.24 4.64
CA GLN A 138 32.40 3.61 4.16
C GLN A 138 31.46 4.53 4.95
N ILE A 139 31.87 5.79 5.04
CA ILE A 139 31.01 6.89 5.46
C ILE A 139 30.71 7.71 4.22
N ILE A 140 29.43 7.84 3.90
CA ILE A 140 28.94 8.71 2.83
C ILE A 140 28.40 9.97 3.47
N SER A 141 28.79 11.12 2.94
CA SER A 141 28.43 12.42 3.47
C SER A 141 27.87 13.33 2.39
N SER A 142 26.91 14.16 2.76
CA SER A 142 26.37 15.25 1.94
C SER A 142 26.14 16.47 2.83
N THR A 143 26.42 17.66 2.31
CA THR A 143 26.09 18.92 3.02
C THR A 143 24.60 19.18 2.91
N VAL A 144 23.94 19.59 3.99
CA VAL A 144 22.53 19.99 3.97
C VAL A 144 22.33 21.13 2.97
N GLY A 145 21.31 21.01 2.12
CA GLY A 145 21.06 21.91 0.99
C GLY A 145 21.91 21.63 -0.26
N GLY A 146 22.97 20.83 -0.13
CA GLY A 146 23.84 20.42 -1.23
C GLY A 146 23.21 19.33 -2.10
N THR A 147 23.62 19.27 -3.37
CA THR A 147 23.11 18.31 -4.36
C THR A 147 24.00 17.08 -4.53
N SER A 148 25.23 17.17 -4.01
CA SER A 148 26.25 16.13 -4.14
C SER A 148 26.51 15.38 -2.85
N TYR A 149 26.97 14.14 -2.98
CA TYR A 149 27.46 13.32 -1.88
C TYR A 149 28.84 12.74 -2.20
N THR A 150 29.61 12.43 -1.16
CA THR A 150 30.94 11.83 -1.28
C THR A 150 31.15 10.79 -0.18
N SER A 151 31.64 9.63 -0.59
CA SER A 151 32.07 8.51 0.25
C SER A 151 33.52 8.71 0.71
N SER A 152 33.86 8.13 1.86
CA SER A 152 35.22 8.15 2.43
C SER A 152 36.29 7.52 1.52
N ASN A 153 35.90 6.78 0.47
CA ASN A 153 36.81 6.28 -0.56
C ASN A 153 36.97 7.22 -1.77
N GLY A 154 36.41 8.43 -1.72
CA GLY A 154 36.47 9.43 -2.78
C GLY A 154 35.44 9.26 -3.91
N LYS A 155 34.60 8.21 -3.89
CA LYS A 155 33.50 8.08 -4.85
C LYS A 155 32.33 8.98 -4.44
N GLY A 156 31.66 9.59 -5.39
CA GLY A 156 30.53 10.47 -5.13
C GLY A 156 29.62 10.59 -6.35
N GLY A 157 28.57 11.38 -6.19
CA GLY A 157 27.63 11.71 -7.25
C GLY A 157 26.97 13.05 -6.97
N ASP A 158 26.46 13.66 -8.02
CA ASP A 158 25.60 14.84 -7.96
C ASP A 158 24.21 14.43 -8.44
N LEU A 159 23.18 14.67 -7.64
CA LEU A 159 21.80 14.37 -8.00
C LEU A 159 21.11 15.54 -8.72
N GLY A 160 21.73 16.72 -8.75
CA GLY A 160 21.15 17.92 -9.37
C GLY A 160 20.00 18.54 -8.59
N PHE A 161 19.67 18.00 -7.41
CA PHE A 161 18.70 18.55 -6.46
C PHE A 161 19.22 18.36 -5.03
N PRO A 162 18.83 19.23 -4.08
CA PRO A 162 19.25 19.11 -2.69
C PRO A 162 18.93 17.75 -2.09
N ILE A 163 19.95 17.03 -1.61
CA ILE A 163 19.84 15.69 -1.03
C ILE A 163 19.10 15.72 0.30
N SER A 164 19.35 16.78 1.08
CA SER A 164 18.64 17.04 2.32
C SER A 164 18.37 18.53 2.46
N ARG A 165 17.32 18.86 3.19
CA ARG A 165 16.87 20.24 3.44
C ARG A 165 16.42 20.37 4.88
N LEU A 166 16.70 21.52 5.48
CA LEU A 166 16.20 21.85 6.80
C LEU A 166 15.04 22.84 6.65
N GLU A 167 13.86 22.45 7.11
CA GLU A 167 12.66 23.29 7.09
C GLU A 167 12.18 23.46 8.52
N GLY A 168 12.37 24.66 9.07
CA GLY A 168 12.28 24.87 10.52
C GLY A 168 13.35 24.04 11.24
N ASP A 169 12.93 23.21 12.19
CA ASP A 169 13.80 22.30 12.94
C ASP A 169 13.82 20.86 12.36
N THR A 170 13.10 20.63 11.25
CA THR A 170 12.93 19.30 10.68
C THR A 170 13.87 19.10 9.49
N LEU A 171 14.76 18.11 9.60
CA LEU A 171 15.56 17.67 8.46
C LEU A 171 14.77 16.71 7.58
N TYR A 172 14.63 17.07 6.31
CA TYR A 172 14.03 16.30 5.24
C TYR A 172 15.11 15.69 4.36
N VAL A 173 14.97 14.42 3.99
CA VAL A 173 15.91 13.67 3.13
C VAL A 173 15.18 13.24 1.87
N ALA A 174 15.79 13.47 0.70
CA ALA A 174 15.21 13.10 -0.58
C ALA A 174 15.09 11.56 -0.69
N LEU A 175 13.90 11.05 -1.00
CA LEU A 175 13.68 9.62 -1.14
C LEU A 175 14.51 9.01 -2.28
N ASP A 176 14.77 9.76 -3.35
CA ASP A 176 15.65 9.33 -4.44
C ASP A 176 17.11 9.13 -3.98
N TYR A 177 17.59 9.92 -3.02
CA TYR A 177 18.89 9.68 -2.39
C TYR A 177 18.87 8.45 -1.48
N VAL A 178 17.82 8.27 -0.70
CA VAL A 178 17.65 7.10 0.19
C VAL A 178 17.70 5.79 -0.59
N LYS A 179 17.04 5.74 -1.75
CA LYS A 179 16.99 4.58 -2.66
C LYS A 179 18.37 4.11 -3.14
N LEU A 180 19.38 4.98 -3.15
CA LEU A 180 20.73 4.61 -3.58
C LEU A 180 21.42 3.62 -2.62
N PHE A 181 21.00 3.58 -1.35
CA PHE A 181 21.71 2.86 -0.30
C PHE A 181 20.86 1.86 0.47
N VAL A 182 19.53 1.95 0.36
CA VAL A 182 18.59 1.09 1.07
C VAL A 182 17.64 0.46 0.05
N PRO A 183 17.36 -0.86 0.14
CA PRO A 183 16.38 -1.52 -0.69
C PRO A 183 14.98 -1.00 -0.37
N CYS A 184 14.59 0.06 -1.07
CA CYS A 184 13.30 0.73 -0.93
C CYS A 184 12.80 1.11 -2.33
N VAL A 185 11.52 0.88 -2.59
CA VAL A 185 10.81 1.42 -3.76
C VAL A 185 9.75 2.39 -3.26
N TYR A 186 9.45 3.41 -4.06
CA TYR A 186 8.30 4.26 -3.78
C TYR A 186 7.56 4.60 -5.06
N GLN A 187 6.24 4.71 -4.95
CA GLN A 187 5.34 5.22 -5.98
C GLN A 187 4.58 6.41 -5.42
N VAL A 188 4.44 7.45 -6.25
CA VAL A 188 3.71 8.67 -5.88
C VAL A 188 2.39 8.66 -6.62
N TYR A 189 1.33 9.01 -5.91
CA TYR A 189 0.02 9.25 -6.49
C TYR A 189 -0.43 10.66 -6.16
N GLU A 190 -1.08 11.28 -7.13
CA GLU A 190 -1.73 12.59 -7.01
C GLU A 190 -3.25 12.35 -7.13
N SER A 191 -4.07 13.10 -6.38
CA SER A 191 -5.54 12.92 -6.29
C SER A 191 -6.01 11.66 -5.53
N PRO A 192 -5.87 11.64 -4.20
CA PRO A 192 -5.16 12.62 -3.38
C PRO A 192 -3.68 12.27 -3.25
N ASN A 193 -2.89 13.24 -2.78
CA ASN A 193 -1.45 13.07 -2.61
C ASN A 193 -1.14 11.93 -1.64
N ARG A 194 -0.19 11.07 -2.00
CA ARG A 194 0.36 10.01 -1.13
C ARG A 194 1.60 9.37 -1.75
N ILE A 195 2.42 8.78 -0.90
CA ILE A 195 3.59 7.99 -1.30
C ILE A 195 3.45 6.58 -0.73
N CYS A 196 3.39 5.59 -1.60
CA CYS A 196 3.44 4.18 -1.22
C CYS A 196 4.90 3.72 -1.21
N LEU A 197 5.40 3.35 -0.03
CA LEU A 197 6.76 2.84 0.22
C LEU A 197 6.73 1.32 0.30
N THR A 198 7.66 0.66 -0.39
CA THR A 198 7.89 -0.78 -0.29
C THR A 198 9.31 -1.05 0.18
N THR A 199 9.45 -1.62 1.37
CA THR A 199 10.73 -1.98 2.00
C THR A 199 10.85 -3.48 2.29
N SER A 200 9.76 -4.24 2.12
CA SER A 200 9.74 -5.69 2.24
C SER A 200 9.02 -6.35 1.06
N TRP A 201 9.51 -7.53 0.67
CA TRP A 201 8.96 -8.34 -0.41
C TRP A 201 8.54 -9.71 0.12
N GLU A 202 7.97 -9.71 1.33
CA GLU A 202 7.51 -10.92 1.98
C GLU A 202 6.28 -11.50 1.30
N LYS A 203 6.05 -12.79 1.58
CA LYS A 203 4.90 -13.53 1.06
C LYS A 203 3.60 -12.89 1.55
N ARG A 204 2.67 -12.63 0.64
CA ARG A 204 1.37 -12.01 0.92
C ARG A 204 0.23 -12.77 0.24
N GLN A 205 -0.99 -12.66 0.75
CA GLN A 205 -2.16 -13.17 0.05
C GLN A 205 -2.67 -12.13 -0.94
N VAL A 206 -2.98 -12.58 -2.15
CA VAL A 206 -3.52 -11.74 -3.22
C VAL A 206 -4.82 -12.34 -3.75
N ALA A 207 -5.68 -11.49 -4.29
CA ALA A 207 -6.91 -11.89 -4.95
C ALA A 207 -7.13 -11.06 -6.23
N THR A 208 -7.87 -11.64 -7.18
CA THR A 208 -8.23 -10.98 -8.44
C THR A 208 -9.69 -10.50 -8.37
N VAL A 209 -9.93 -9.25 -8.77
CA VAL A 209 -11.28 -8.67 -8.87
C VAL A 209 -12.06 -9.30 -10.02
N ARG A 210 -13.29 -9.78 -9.75
CA ARG A 210 -14.12 -10.56 -10.69
C ARG A 210 -14.86 -9.70 -11.73
N LYS A 211 -15.27 -8.49 -11.35
CA LYS A 211 -15.95 -7.49 -12.18
C LYS A 211 -15.66 -6.09 -11.64
N ASP A 212 -15.94 -5.06 -12.43
CA ASP A 212 -15.88 -3.68 -11.96
C ASP A 212 -16.72 -3.51 -10.68
N VAL A 213 -16.10 -3.01 -9.62
CA VAL A 213 -16.68 -2.92 -8.29
C VAL A 213 -16.07 -1.77 -7.51
N ASP A 214 -16.87 -1.12 -6.67
CA ASP A 214 -16.41 -0.08 -5.76
C ASP A 214 -15.69 -0.69 -4.54
N LEU A 215 -14.52 -0.17 -4.22
CA LEU A 215 -13.88 -0.34 -2.92
C LEU A 215 -14.50 0.64 -1.93
N ARG A 216 -14.91 0.17 -0.76
CA ARG A 216 -15.66 0.98 0.22
C ARG A 216 -14.86 1.22 1.49
N TYR A 217 -15.12 2.35 2.15
CA TYR A 217 -14.44 2.69 3.40
C TYR A 217 -14.70 1.69 4.54
N ARG A 218 -15.87 1.02 4.53
CA ARG A 218 -16.26 -0.02 5.50
C ARG A 218 -17.05 -1.12 4.82
N GLY A 219 -17.13 -2.29 5.46
CA GLY A 219 -17.98 -3.39 5.02
C GLY A 219 -19.47 -3.01 5.08
N GLY A 220 -20.06 -2.66 3.94
CA GLY A 220 -21.48 -2.37 3.83
C GLY A 220 -21.85 -1.68 2.52
N VAL A 221 -22.98 -2.07 1.92
CA VAL A 221 -23.44 -1.53 0.62
C VAL A 221 -23.75 -0.02 0.65
N LYS A 222 -23.89 0.57 1.84
CA LYS A 222 -24.11 2.01 2.06
C LYS A 222 -22.85 2.79 2.43
N ALA A 223 -21.74 2.12 2.71
CA ALA A 223 -20.49 2.80 3.03
C ALA A 223 -20.01 3.66 1.85
N PRO A 224 -19.42 4.83 2.10
CA PRO A 224 -18.83 5.66 1.05
C PRO A 224 -17.82 4.89 0.20
N VAL A 225 -17.77 5.22 -1.08
CA VAL A 225 -16.84 4.65 -2.06
C VAL A 225 -15.49 5.36 -1.92
N LEU A 226 -14.40 4.61 -1.82
CA LEU A 226 -13.04 5.13 -1.84
C LEU A 226 -12.55 5.28 -3.28
N THR A 227 -12.67 4.20 -4.06
CA THR A 227 -12.25 4.15 -5.45
C THR A 227 -12.95 3.01 -6.18
N GLY A 228 -12.97 3.03 -7.50
CA GLY A 228 -13.49 1.95 -8.34
C GLY A 228 -12.36 1.01 -8.75
N MET A 229 -12.54 -0.29 -8.52
CA MET A 229 -11.62 -1.34 -8.97
C MET A 229 -12.11 -1.98 -10.26
N LYS A 230 -11.20 -2.28 -11.19
CA LYS A 230 -11.52 -2.88 -12.48
C LYS A 230 -11.50 -4.40 -12.44
N LYS A 231 -12.31 -5.03 -13.28
CA LYS A 231 -12.23 -6.48 -13.52
C LYS A 231 -10.80 -6.88 -13.86
N GLY A 232 -10.29 -7.90 -13.16
CA GLY A 232 -8.93 -8.42 -13.37
C GLY A 232 -7.85 -7.70 -12.57
N GLN A 233 -8.15 -6.58 -11.92
CA GLN A 233 -7.23 -5.91 -11.01
C GLN A 233 -6.86 -6.84 -9.85
N GLN A 234 -5.58 -6.91 -9.51
CA GLN A 234 -5.09 -7.65 -8.36
C GLN A 234 -5.09 -6.75 -7.12
N VAL A 235 -5.43 -7.32 -5.96
CA VAL A 235 -5.38 -6.66 -4.66
C VAL A 235 -4.72 -7.57 -3.63
N VAL A 236 -4.10 -6.99 -2.61
CA VAL A 236 -3.61 -7.73 -1.44
C VAL A 236 -4.79 -7.97 -0.51
N LEU A 237 -5.02 -9.22 -0.11
CA LEU A 237 -6.08 -9.59 0.82
C LEU A 237 -5.53 -9.48 2.25
N LEU A 238 -6.07 -8.55 3.05
CA LEU A 238 -5.63 -8.31 4.42
C LEU A 238 -6.43 -9.14 5.43
N ASP A 239 -7.76 -9.11 5.31
CA ASP A 239 -8.66 -9.86 6.19
C ASP A 239 -9.92 -10.32 5.45
N ARG A 240 -10.55 -11.39 5.95
CA ARG A 240 -11.78 -11.96 5.39
C ARG A 240 -12.83 -12.18 6.47
N MET A 241 -13.87 -11.35 6.39
CA MET A 241 -15.05 -11.42 7.24
C MET A 241 -16.16 -12.23 6.56
N ALA A 242 -17.33 -12.34 7.20
CA ALA A 242 -18.44 -13.17 6.72
C ALA A 242 -18.90 -12.85 5.28
N HIS A 243 -19.06 -11.56 4.95
CA HIS A 243 -19.55 -11.12 3.64
C HIS A 243 -18.59 -10.16 2.92
N TRP A 244 -17.60 -9.63 3.63
CA TRP A 244 -16.68 -8.59 3.16
C TRP A 244 -15.24 -9.00 3.44
N SER A 245 -14.35 -8.59 2.55
CA SER A 245 -12.91 -8.72 2.69
C SER A 245 -12.31 -7.32 2.76
N GLU A 246 -11.35 -7.14 3.66
CA GLU A 246 -10.48 -5.99 3.68
C GLU A 246 -9.32 -6.24 2.71
N VAL A 247 -9.11 -5.32 1.79
CA VAL A 247 -8.11 -5.43 0.73
C VAL A 247 -7.31 -4.14 0.64
N PHE A 248 -6.06 -4.29 0.20
CA PHE A 248 -5.16 -3.19 -0.12
C PHE A 248 -4.90 -3.14 -1.63
N THR A 249 -5.08 -1.98 -2.24
CA THR A 249 -4.81 -1.74 -3.65
C THR A 249 -3.38 -1.25 -3.86
N GLU A 250 -2.81 -1.50 -5.04
CA GLU A 250 -1.44 -1.04 -5.38
C GLU A 250 -1.27 0.47 -5.23
N ASP A 251 -2.32 1.23 -5.53
CA ASP A 251 -2.36 2.67 -5.37
C ASP A 251 -2.68 3.12 -3.93
N GLY A 252 -2.53 2.26 -2.93
CA GLY A 252 -2.49 2.66 -1.53
C GLY A 252 -3.83 2.75 -0.82
N PHE A 253 -4.95 2.25 -1.37
CA PHE A 253 -6.21 2.22 -0.63
C PHE A 253 -6.36 0.93 0.17
N THR A 254 -6.60 1.07 1.47
CA THR A 254 -7.16 0.01 2.32
C THR A 254 -8.67 0.16 2.42
N GLY A 255 -9.44 -0.82 1.97
CA GLY A 255 -10.89 -0.77 2.03
C GLY A 255 -11.56 -2.12 1.92
N TYR A 256 -12.88 -2.11 1.79
CA TYR A 256 -13.71 -3.29 1.88
C TYR A 256 -14.45 -3.56 0.57
N VAL A 257 -14.45 -4.84 0.18
CA VAL A 257 -15.16 -5.36 -0.99
C VAL A 257 -15.88 -6.66 -0.62
N GLU A 258 -17.03 -6.93 -1.22
CA GLU A 258 -17.75 -8.17 -0.93
C GLU A 258 -16.97 -9.40 -1.39
N ASN A 259 -16.98 -10.46 -0.58
CA ASN A 259 -16.22 -11.69 -0.80
C ASN A 259 -16.43 -12.30 -2.20
N HIS A 260 -17.67 -12.25 -2.72
CA HIS A 260 -18.02 -12.85 -4.00
C HIS A 260 -17.48 -12.10 -5.23
N GLN A 261 -16.91 -10.91 -5.02
CA GLN A 261 -16.25 -10.08 -6.03
C GLN A 261 -14.76 -10.43 -6.17
N LEU A 262 -14.22 -11.26 -5.27
CA LEU A 262 -12.85 -11.71 -5.30
C LEU A 262 -12.79 -13.17 -5.79
N ARG A 263 -11.74 -13.49 -6.56
CA ARG A 263 -11.42 -14.85 -7.02
C ARG A 263 -9.91 -15.07 -6.99
N GLU A 264 -9.47 -16.30 -7.26
CA GLU A 264 -8.04 -16.64 -7.41
C GLU A 264 -7.20 -16.24 -6.19
N ILE A 265 -7.74 -16.46 -4.99
CA ILE A 265 -7.01 -16.19 -3.75
C ILE A 265 -5.83 -17.15 -3.68
N LYS A 266 -4.62 -16.59 -3.62
CA LYS A 266 -3.37 -17.35 -3.57
C LYS A 266 -2.34 -16.57 -2.76
N GLU A 267 -1.30 -17.26 -2.32
CA GLU A 267 -0.12 -16.60 -1.81
C GLU A 267 0.80 -16.21 -2.97
N GLU A 268 1.45 -15.06 -2.84
CA GLU A 268 2.40 -14.52 -3.81
C GLU A 268 3.57 -13.90 -3.05
N THR A 269 4.78 -14.15 -3.52
CA THR A 269 5.99 -13.47 -3.04
C THR A 269 6.37 -12.43 -4.09
N PRO A 270 6.30 -11.13 -3.78
CA PRO A 270 6.73 -10.08 -4.68
C PRO A 270 8.20 -10.23 -5.07
N ASN A 271 8.55 -9.89 -6.32
CA ASN A 271 9.94 -9.86 -6.74
C ASN A 271 10.60 -8.57 -6.27
N MET A 272 11.69 -8.69 -5.53
CA MET A 272 12.56 -7.55 -5.24
C MET A 272 13.35 -7.18 -6.51
N PRO A 273 13.40 -5.89 -6.89
CA PRO A 273 14.24 -5.44 -8.00
C PRO A 273 15.71 -5.88 -7.83
N GLU A 274 16.33 -6.39 -8.90
CA GLU A 274 17.68 -7.00 -8.86
C GLU A 274 18.78 -6.00 -8.43
N ASP A 275 18.60 -4.73 -8.76
CA ASP A 275 19.48 -3.63 -8.36
C ASP A 275 19.45 -3.38 -6.84
N LEU A 276 18.31 -3.62 -6.20
CA LEU A 276 18.13 -3.52 -4.73
C LEU A 276 18.60 -4.77 -3.98
N ALA A 277 18.72 -5.92 -4.66
CA ALA A 277 19.16 -7.18 -4.05
C ALA A 277 20.63 -7.20 -3.59
N LYS A 278 21.42 -6.21 -4.01
CA LYS A 278 22.84 -6.06 -3.64
C LYS A 278 22.98 -5.39 -2.29
N THR A 279 22.54 -6.06 -1.23
CA THR A 279 22.75 -5.56 0.14
C THR A 279 24.15 -5.91 0.63
N GLU A 280 24.84 -4.95 1.24
CA GLU A 280 26.14 -5.19 1.88
C GLU A 280 25.99 -6.10 3.10
N GLU A 281 26.90 -7.06 3.24
CA GLU A 281 26.93 -7.95 4.39
C GLU A 281 27.51 -7.24 5.62
N TYR A 282 26.69 -7.08 6.66
CA TYR A 282 27.14 -6.67 7.98
C TYR A 282 27.63 -7.91 8.72
N THR A 283 28.94 -8.09 8.77
CA THR A 283 29.54 -9.17 9.54
C THR A 283 29.52 -8.82 11.03
N SER A 284 29.28 -9.82 11.87
CA SER A 284 29.40 -9.68 13.32
C SER A 284 30.20 -10.85 13.87
N ILE A 285 31.09 -10.56 14.83
CA ILE A 285 31.84 -11.60 15.53
C ILE A 285 31.03 -11.98 16.78
N ARG A 286 30.49 -13.19 16.80
CA ARG A 286 29.85 -13.76 17.99
C ARG A 286 30.78 -14.74 18.66
N LYS A 287 30.92 -14.65 19.98
CA LYS A 287 31.63 -15.63 20.80
C LYS A 287 30.62 -16.57 21.47
N PRO A 288 30.93 -17.86 21.66
CA PRO A 288 30.06 -18.82 22.36
C PRO A 288 30.02 -18.60 23.89
N TYR A 289 30.55 -17.47 24.37
CA TYR A 289 30.65 -17.10 25.77
C TYR A 289 30.32 -15.62 25.94
N LYS A 290 29.91 -15.24 27.16
CA LYS A 290 29.66 -13.84 27.53
C LYS A 290 30.96 -13.04 27.49
N ILE A 291 30.97 -11.89 26.84
CA ILE A 291 32.09 -10.94 26.91
C ILE A 291 32.06 -10.24 28.27
N ASN A 292 33.14 -10.41 29.04
CA ASN A 292 33.38 -9.75 30.31
C ASN A 292 34.60 -8.84 30.13
N LEU A 293 34.31 -7.57 29.83
CA LEU A 293 35.28 -6.56 29.43
C LEU A 293 35.64 -5.63 30.59
N VAL A 294 36.91 -5.24 30.67
CA VAL A 294 37.37 -4.11 31.47
C VAL A 294 38.10 -3.09 30.59
N TRP A 295 37.86 -1.80 30.83
CA TRP A 295 38.69 -0.72 30.31
C TRP A 295 39.87 -0.51 31.27
N ASP A 296 41.08 -0.70 30.79
CA ASP A 296 42.31 -0.51 31.58
C ASP A 296 42.92 0.86 31.24
N MET A 297 42.77 1.80 32.17
CA MET A 297 43.35 3.14 32.02
C MET A 297 44.84 3.08 32.33
N VAL A 298 45.67 3.20 31.30
CA VAL A 298 47.13 3.12 31.36
C VAL A 298 47.66 4.51 31.01
N THR A 299 48.26 5.19 31.99
CA THR A 299 48.76 6.57 31.82
C THR A 299 50.28 6.65 31.79
N ASN A 300 50.98 5.55 32.06
CA ASN A 300 52.43 5.42 31.97
C ASN A 300 52.84 3.93 31.92
N GLN A 301 54.12 3.67 31.63
CA GLN A 301 54.64 2.31 31.50
C GLN A 301 54.51 1.49 32.79
N SER A 302 54.68 2.10 33.97
CA SER A 302 54.54 1.38 35.25
C SER A 302 53.10 0.91 35.50
N ALA A 303 52.10 1.73 35.17
CA ALA A 303 50.70 1.33 35.24
C ALA A 303 50.39 0.18 34.27
N ASN A 304 51.02 0.20 33.09
CA ASN A 304 50.92 -0.85 32.07
C ASN A 304 51.48 -2.18 32.58
N ASP A 305 52.67 -2.15 33.17
CA ASP A 305 53.37 -3.34 33.68
C ASP A 305 52.64 -3.99 34.88
N GLY A 306 51.75 -3.24 35.55
CA GLY A 306 50.95 -3.71 36.69
C GLY A 306 49.74 -4.59 36.34
N LEU A 307 49.48 -4.89 35.06
CA LEU A 307 48.28 -5.63 34.64
C LEU A 307 48.15 -6.99 35.34
N SER A 308 49.21 -7.81 35.33
CA SER A 308 49.15 -9.18 35.84
C SER A 308 48.72 -9.21 37.31
N ALA A 309 49.19 -8.26 38.14
CA ALA A 309 48.80 -8.14 39.54
C ALA A 309 47.32 -7.75 39.71
N ARG A 310 46.76 -6.94 38.80
CA ARG A 310 45.33 -6.60 38.79
C ARG A 310 44.47 -7.78 38.34
N LEU A 311 44.90 -8.52 37.31
CA LEU A 311 44.21 -9.71 36.81
C LEU A 311 44.18 -10.84 37.83
N GLN A 312 45.24 -11.05 38.63
CA GLN A 312 45.22 -12.02 39.73
C GLN A 312 44.10 -11.77 40.75
N LYS A 313 43.69 -10.51 40.93
CA LYS A 313 42.62 -10.11 41.86
C LYS A 313 41.24 -10.08 41.22
N THR A 314 41.14 -10.30 39.91
CA THR A 314 39.91 -10.13 39.14
C THR A 314 39.55 -11.42 38.41
N LYS A 315 38.36 -11.98 38.65
CA LYS A 315 37.94 -13.25 38.05
C LYS A 315 36.95 -13.04 36.91
N GLY A 316 37.03 -13.91 35.91
CA GLY A 316 36.03 -14.01 34.84
C GLY A 316 36.18 -12.99 33.71
N LEU A 317 37.24 -12.18 33.68
CA LEU A 317 37.57 -11.34 32.53
C LEU A 317 38.01 -12.18 31.34
N ASN A 318 37.58 -11.79 30.15
CA ASN A 318 38.03 -12.38 28.89
C ASN A 318 38.27 -11.34 27.78
N THR A 319 38.15 -10.05 28.11
CA THR A 319 38.48 -8.95 27.21
C THR A 319 39.01 -7.78 28.02
N ILE A 320 40.10 -7.17 27.56
CA ILE A 320 40.76 -6.04 28.21
C ILE A 320 40.98 -4.97 27.13
N SER A 321 40.59 -3.73 27.42
CA SER A 321 40.74 -2.60 26.51
C SER A 321 41.70 -1.57 27.13
N PRO A 322 43.00 -1.61 26.79
CA PRO A 322 43.99 -0.66 27.30
C PRO A 322 43.95 0.68 26.57
N THR A 323 44.43 1.73 27.25
CA THR A 323 44.72 3.04 26.65
C THR A 323 46.22 3.16 26.38
N TRP A 324 46.66 2.70 25.20
CA TRP A 324 48.09 2.69 24.86
C TRP A 324 48.57 3.86 24.03
N PHE A 325 47.70 4.38 23.17
CA PHE A 325 48.09 5.38 22.19
C PHE A 325 47.52 6.72 22.60
N SER A 326 48.37 7.73 22.56
CA SER A 326 47.96 9.12 22.76
C SER A 326 48.58 10.00 21.69
N LEU A 327 47.84 11.03 21.28
CA LEU A 327 48.38 12.08 20.44
C LEU A 327 49.16 13.04 21.32
N ILE A 328 50.41 13.33 20.95
CA ILE A 328 51.27 14.23 21.72
C ILE A 328 51.34 15.64 21.13
N ASP A 329 50.83 15.84 19.90
CA ASP A 329 50.73 17.14 19.26
C ASP A 329 49.65 17.21 18.16
N ASN A 330 49.47 18.40 17.59
CA ASN A 330 48.52 18.68 16.50
C ASN A 330 49.00 18.18 15.12
N ALA A 331 50.24 17.70 15.01
CA ALA A 331 50.76 17.12 13.78
C ALA A 331 50.40 15.62 13.65
N GLY A 332 49.78 15.04 14.68
CA GLY A 332 49.37 13.64 14.68
C GLY A 332 50.46 12.68 15.17
N ASN A 333 51.51 13.17 15.84
CA ASN A 333 52.51 12.29 16.43
C ASN A 333 51.90 11.49 17.58
N ILE A 334 52.31 10.21 17.69
CA ILE A 334 51.74 9.24 18.63
C ILE A 334 52.80 8.83 19.65
N ASP A 335 52.45 8.86 20.93
CA ASP A 335 53.17 8.16 21.99
C ASP A 335 52.49 6.82 22.31
N SER A 336 53.27 5.82 22.69
CA SER A 336 52.84 4.43 22.81
C SER A 336 53.30 3.80 24.11
N LEU A 337 52.34 3.32 24.89
CA LEU A 337 52.54 2.47 26.05
C LEU A 337 52.32 0.98 25.72
N ALA A 338 52.14 0.64 24.44
CA ALA A 338 51.92 -0.75 24.02
C ALA A 338 53.14 -1.61 24.36
N SER A 339 52.91 -2.77 24.99
CA SER A 339 53.98 -3.72 25.32
C SER A 339 53.58 -5.15 24.99
N THR A 340 54.56 -5.90 24.47
CA THR A 340 54.38 -7.33 24.18
C THR A 340 54.06 -8.13 25.44
N SER A 341 54.65 -7.75 26.58
CA SER A 341 54.39 -8.39 27.87
C SER A 341 52.94 -8.26 28.32
N TYR A 342 52.32 -7.11 28.08
CA TYR A 342 50.89 -6.90 28.38
C TYR A 342 50.01 -7.80 27.52
N VAL A 343 50.30 -7.94 26.22
CA VAL A 343 49.54 -8.80 25.30
C VAL A 343 49.67 -10.29 25.65
N GLN A 344 50.82 -10.69 26.17
CA GLN A 344 51.14 -12.09 26.53
C GLN A 344 50.72 -12.47 27.95
N THR A 345 50.15 -11.55 28.73
CA THR A 345 49.58 -11.83 30.07
C THR A 345 48.29 -12.62 29.94
#